data_AF-A0A0K1RDB8-F1
#
_entry.id   AF-A0A0K1RDB8-F1
#
_cell.length_a   1.000
_cell.length_b   1.000
_cell.length_c   1.000
_cell.angle_alpha   90.00
_cell.angle_beta   90.00
_cell.angle_gamma   90.00
#
_symmetry.space_group_name_H-M   'P 1'
#
loop_
_entity.id
_entity.type
_entity.pdbx_description
1 polymer ?
#
loop_
_entity_poly.entity_id
_entity_poly.type
_entity_poly.pdbx_seq_one_letter_code
_entity_poly.pdbx_strand_id
1 'polypeptide(L)' 'MGHDEANMGAWLEAITLFETARDGDHVASARLVHSSADPEKVTLNLMRLLAVYLRDESAQKLDRFIATSHRVGPPPLPYL' A
#
# COMPACT_ATOMS: atom_id res chain seq x y z
N MET A 1 1.98 -7.30 -26.67
CA MET A 1 0.64 -7.48 -26.06
C MET A 1 0.74 -7.90 -24.60
N GLY A 2 1.44 -8.99 -24.26
CA GLY A 2 1.52 -9.46 -22.85
C GLY A 2 2.23 -8.55 -21.83
N HIS A 3 3.12 -7.64 -22.26
CA HIS A 3 3.76 -6.71 -21.32
C HIS A 3 2.80 -5.63 -20.80
N ASP A 4 1.91 -5.13 -21.65
CA ASP A 4 0.90 -4.12 -21.28
C ASP A 4 -0.20 -4.73 -20.40
N GLU A 5 -0.58 -5.98 -20.65
CA GLU A 5 -1.50 -6.72 -19.78
C GLU A 5 -0.91 -7.00 -18.40
N ALA A 6 0.37 -7.40 -18.32
CA ALA A 6 1.06 -7.56 -17.04
C ALA A 6 1.23 -6.22 -16.30
N ASN A 7 1.50 -5.13 -17.03
CA ASN A 7 1.54 -3.77 -16.47
C ASN A 7 0.18 -3.37 -15.88
N MET A 8 -0.90 -3.61 -16.62
CA MET A 8 -2.26 -3.30 -16.19
C MET A 8 -2.70 -4.18 -15.01
N GLY A 9 -2.33 -5.47 -15.00
CA GLY A 9 -2.59 -6.39 -13.89
C GLY A 9 -1.98 -5.88 -12.59
N ALA A 10 -0.68 -5.55 -12.60
CA ALA A 10 -0.01 -5.00 -11.42
C ALA A 10 -0.54 -3.62 -10.99
N TRP A 11 -1.14 -2.85 -11.91
CA TRP A 11 -1.81 -1.60 -11.58
C TRP A 11 -3.13 -1.83 -10.84
N LEU A 12 -3.96 -2.76 -11.34
CA LEU A 12 -5.22 -3.13 -10.70
C LEU A 12 -5.00 -3.76 -9.32
N GLU A 13 -4.00 -4.64 -9.19
CA GLU A 13 -3.62 -5.22 -7.90
C GLU A 13 -3.21 -4.15 -6.88
N ALA A 14 -2.50 -3.10 -7.31
CA ALA A 14 -2.13 -1.99 -6.44
C ALA A 14 -3.34 -1.14 -5.99
N ILE A 15 -4.35 -0.98 -6.84
CA ILE A 15 -5.61 -0.33 -6.47
C ILE A 15 -6.31 -1.17 -5.40
N THR A 16 -6.47 -2.47 -5.63
CA THR A 16 -7.09 -3.38 -4.65
C THR A 16 -6.30 -3.39 -3.34
N LEU A 17 -4.97 -3.36 -3.38
CA LEU A 17 -4.12 -3.25 -2.19
C LEU A 17 -4.35 -1.95 -1.42
N PHE A 18 -4.56 -0.83 -2.12
CA PHE A 18 -4.92 0.44 -1.50
C PHE A 18 -6.30 0.38 -0.83
N GLU A 19 -7.29 -0.25 -1.47
CA GLU A 19 -8.63 -0.45 -0.91
C GLU A 19 -8.59 -1.29 0.38
N THR A 20 -7.90 -2.43 0.37
CA THR A 20 -7.78 -3.27 1.57
C THR A 20 -7.00 -2.58 2.69
N ALA A 21 -5.97 -1.80 2.35
CA ALA A 21 -5.21 -1.02 3.32
C ALA A 21 -6.06 0.09 3.95
N ARG A 22 -6.91 0.76 3.16
CA ARG A 22 -7.87 1.76 3.63
C ARG A 22 -8.87 1.16 4.62
N ASP A 23 -9.32 -0.05 4.38
CA ASP A 23 -10.28 -0.75 5.24
C ASP A 23 -9.63 -1.35 6.51
N GLY A 24 -8.30 -1.25 6.63
CA GLY A 24 -7.54 -1.83 7.74
C GLY A 24 -7.43 -3.36 7.68
N ASP A 25 -7.77 -3.98 6.55
CA ASP A 25 -7.62 -5.42 6.36
C ASP A 25 -6.19 -5.78 5.98
N HIS A 26 -5.34 -5.86 7.01
CA HIS A 26 -3.94 -6.22 6.87
C HIS A 26 -3.75 -7.66 6.38
N VAL A 27 -4.71 -8.56 6.60
CA VAL A 27 -4.64 -9.97 6.17
C VAL A 27 -4.91 -10.09 4.67
N ALA A 28 -5.94 -9.42 4.16
CA ALA A 28 -6.23 -9.36 2.73
C ALA A 28 -5.09 -8.68 1.97
N SER A 29 -4.57 -7.57 2.52
CA SER A 29 -3.42 -6.85 1.96
C SER A 29 -2.18 -7.76 1.84
N ALA A 30 -1.84 -8.50 2.90
CA ALA A 30 -0.71 -9.43 2.89
C ALA A 30 -0.92 -10.59 1.90
N ARG A 31 -2.14 -11.14 1.83
CA ARG A 31 -2.48 -12.22 0.88
C ARG A 31 -2.36 -11.75 -0.57
N LEU A 32 -2.80 -10.53 -0.87
CA LEU A 32 -2.71 -9.96 -2.22
C LEU A 32 -1.25 -9.82 -2.65
N VAL A 33 -0.40 -9.23 -1.80
CA VAL A 33 1.04 -9.10 -2.08
C VAL A 33 1.70 -10.47 -2.27
N HIS A 34 1.35 -11.47 -1.45
CA HIS A 34 1.94 -12.81 -1.55
C HIS A 34 1.50 -13.59 -2.79
N SER A 35 0.30 -13.32 -3.32
CA SER A 35 -0.25 -14.03 -4.48
C SER A 35 -0.03 -13.31 -5.82
N SER A 36 0.44 -12.06 -5.79
CA SER A 36 0.76 -11.30 -6.99
C SER A 36 1.88 -11.96 -7.80
N ALA A 37 1.75 -11.92 -9.12
CA ALA A 37 2.79 -12.38 -10.04
C ALA A 37 4.03 -11.47 -10.05
N ASP A 38 3.90 -10.21 -9.62
CA ASP A 38 4.99 -9.23 -9.52
C ASP A 38 4.78 -8.30 -8.30
N PRO A 39 5.09 -8.79 -7.08
CA PRO A 39 4.84 -8.05 -5.84
C PRO A 39 5.61 -6.73 -5.74
N GLU A 40 6.81 -6.67 -6.34
CA GLU A 40 7.63 -5.45 -6.36
C GLU A 40 6.93 -4.35 -7.15
N LYS A 41 6.41 -4.69 -8.33
CA LYS A 41 5.69 -3.73 -9.17
C LYS A 41 4.36 -3.28 -8.58
N VAL A 42 3.62 -4.18 -7.93
CA VAL A 42 2.42 -3.81 -7.16
C VAL A 42 2.78 -2.80 -6.08
N THR A 43 3.87 -3.03 -5.35
CA THR A 43 4.36 -2.12 -4.31
C THR A 43 4.74 -0.75 -4.89
N LEU A 44 5.46 -0.71 -6.01
CA LEU A 44 5.80 0.54 -6.70
C LEU A 44 4.56 1.30 -7.18
N ASN A 45 3.56 0.60 -7.70
CA ASN A 45 2.30 1.20 -8.12
C ASN A 45 1.49 1.72 -6.93
N LEU A 46 1.50 1.03 -5.79
CA LEU A 46 0.92 1.54 -4.54
C LEU A 46 1.59 2.86 -4.12
N MET A 47 2.92 2.96 -4.19
CA MET A 47 3.62 4.20 -3.87
C MET A 47 3.23 5.36 -4.80
N ARG A 48 2.94 5.07 -6.07
CA ARG A 48 2.41 6.07 -7.02
C ARG A 48 1.00 6.53 -6.64
N LEU A 49 0.11 5.61 -6.27
CA LEU A 49 -1.23 5.94 -5.78
C LEU A 49 -1.16 6.81 -4.51
N LEU A 50 -0.29 6.44 -3.56
CA LEU A 50 -0.04 7.23 -2.35
C LEU A 50 0.49 8.62 -2.67
N ALA A 51 1.42 8.76 -3.62
CA ALA A 51 1.91 10.07 -4.03
C ALA A 51 0.80 10.97 -4.61
N VAL A 52 -0.15 10.39 -5.37
CA VAL A 52 -1.32 11.12 -5.87
C VAL A 52 -2.23 11.53 -4.72
N TYR A 53 -2.54 10.60 -3.82
CA TYR A 53 -3.42 10.84 -2.67
C TYR A 53 -2.84 11.92 -1.73
N LEU A 54 -1.55 11.81 -1.39
CA LEU A 54 -0.88 12.71 -0.44
C LEU A 54 -0.64 14.12 -0.99
N ARG A 55 -0.72 14.32 -2.32
CA ARG A 55 -0.47 15.63 -2.95
C ARG A 55 -1.46 16.70 -2.52
N ASP A 56 -2.70 16.33 -2.24
CA ASP A 56 -3.77 17.26 -1.85
C ASP A 56 -4.00 17.28 -0.32
N GLU A 57 -3.23 16.50 0.43
CA GLU A 57 -3.39 16.38 1.88
C GLU A 57 -2.76 17.55 2.64
N SER A 58 -3.38 17.92 3.77
CA SER A 58 -2.88 18.98 4.64
C SER A 58 -1.53 18.59 5.26
N ALA A 59 -0.52 19.45 5.12
CA ALA A 59 0.79 19.27 5.78
C ALA A 59 0.65 19.01 7.29
N GLN A 60 -0.24 19.73 7.98
CA GLN A 60 -0.48 19.54 9.41
C GLN A 60 -1.06 18.16 9.73
N LYS A 61 -1.92 17.62 8.86
CA LYS A 61 -2.49 16.28 9.01
C LYS A 61 -1.41 15.22 8.82
N LEU A 62 -0.53 15.39 7.83
CA LEU A 62 0.60 14.50 7.58
C LEU A 62 1.61 14.51 8.72
N ASP A 63 1.99 15.69 9.22
CA ASP A 63 2.91 15.82 10.36
C ASP A 63 2.36 15.14 11.62
N ARG A 64 1.06 15.32 11.89
CA ARG A 64 0.39 14.66 13.02
C ARG A 64 0.37 13.14 12.85
N PHE A 65 0.10 12.66 11.64
CA PHE A 65 0.14 11.23 11.33
C PHE A 65 1.53 10.66 11.61
N ILE A 66 2.60 11.25 11.05
CA ILE A 66 3.98 10.79 11.24
C ILE A 66 4.38 10.80 12.72
N ALA A 67 4.08 11.89 13.44
CA ALA A 67 4.39 11.98 14.87
C ALA A 67 3.64 10.91 15.70
N THR A 68 2.41 10.57 15.32
CA THR A 68 1.63 9.52 15.97
C THR A 68 2.22 8.14 15.66
N SER A 69 2.57 7.87 14.41
CA SER A 69 3.19 6.61 13.98
C SER A 69 4.50 6.33 14.71
N HIS A 70 5.35 7.35 14.93
CA HIS A 70 6.56 7.20 15.76
C HIS A 70 6.27 6.85 17.22
N ARG A 71 5.14 7.31 17.78
CA ARG A 71 4.76 7.01 19.18
C ARG A 71 4.18 5.61 19.34
N VAL A 72 3.43 5.13 18.35
CA VAL A 72 2.84 3.78 18.37
C VAL A 72 3.92 2.72 18.15
N GLY A 73 4.88 2.99 17.25
CA GLY A 73 5.91 2.02 16.88
C GLY A 73 5.37 0.90 15.97
N PRO A 74 6.25 -0.01 15.50
CA PRO A 74 5.80 -1.18 14.75
C PRO A 74 4.92 -2.08 15.65
N PRO A 75 3.96 -2.83 15.08
CA PRO A 75 3.27 -3.86 15.82
C PRO A 75 4.31 -4.82 16.43
N PRO A 76 4.07 -5.35 17.65
CA PRO A 76 4.98 -6.33 18.24
C PRO A 76 5.18 -7.47 17.26
N LEU A 77 6.44 -7.90 17.10
CA LEU A 77 6.75 -9.06 16.26
C LEU A 77 5.83 -10.21 16.70
N PRO A 78 5.09 -10.86 15.79
CA PRO A 78 4.43 -12.11 16.17
C PRO A 78 5.53 -13.02 16.70
N TYR A 79 5.37 -13.50 17.93
CA TYR A 79 6.26 -14.50 18.52
C TYR A 79 6.44 -15.62 17.48
N LEU A 80 7.62 -15.70 16.88
CA LEU A 80 8.11 -16.91 16.21
C LEU A 80 8.46 -17.94 17.29
#